data_AF-A0A6B3FH76-F1
#
_entry.id   AF-A0A6B3FH76-F1
#
_cell.length_a   1.000
_cell.length_b   1.000
_cell.length_c   1.000
_cell.angle_alpha   90.00
_cell.angle_beta   90.00
_cell.angle_gamma   90.00
#
_symmetry.space_group_name_H-M   'P 1'
#
loop_
_entity.id
_entity.type
_entity.pdbx_description
1 polymer ?
#
loop_
_entity_poly.entity_id
_entity_poly.type
_entity_poly.pdbx_seq_one_letter_code
_entity_poly.pdbx_strand_id
1 'polypeptide(L)'
;GVQETLHRADQVLRDAEAIRAEAERLPERAAEIDRRLVSLRTRAQALTTRASQVEPVLSELRRRFSAACWQDLQPVPQQAAESVQQAEAKLREARTAREAQRWPDATALLSTVRALLNSTDEAVSAAGDRLRRLNEVAEDPQQEVERTRFAIRDAQRLAMAGRHTPDPRHAGPLDASVARLDRALAGLEGRHPDYWHFLTETEAVRTTVAEVVSHIREERGAG
;
A
#
# COMPACT_ATOMS: atom_id res chain seq x y z
N GLY A 1 -25.28 -36.25 -43.87
CA GLY A 1 -26.69 -36.26 -44.36
C GLY A 1 -27.39 -34.95 -44.02
N VAL A 2 -28.62 -34.68 -44.50
CA VAL A 2 -29.32 -33.39 -44.32
C VAL A 2 -29.32 -32.89 -42.86
N GLN A 3 -29.53 -33.79 -41.89
CA GLN A 3 -29.48 -33.48 -40.45
C GLN A 3 -28.11 -32.98 -39.96
N GLU A 4 -27.04 -33.58 -40.46
CA GLU A 4 -25.66 -33.19 -40.14
C GLU A 4 -25.33 -31.82 -40.75
N THR A 5 -25.85 -31.53 -41.95
CA THR A 5 -25.71 -30.21 -42.59
C THR A 5 -26.46 -29.13 -41.81
N LEU A 6 -27.66 -29.42 -41.29
CA LEU A 6 -28.42 -28.50 -40.44
C LEU A 6 -27.70 -28.23 -39.11
N HIS A 7 -27.10 -29.25 -38.49
CA HIS A 7 -26.33 -29.07 -37.26
C HIS A 7 -25.08 -28.20 -37.47
N ARG A 8 -24.35 -28.39 -38.58
CA ARG A 8 -23.23 -27.52 -38.95
C ARG A 8 -23.68 -26.08 -39.22
N ALA A 9 -24.82 -25.89 -39.87
CA ALA A 9 -25.37 -24.55 -40.13
C ALA A 9 -25.76 -23.82 -38.84
N ASP A 10 -26.37 -24.53 -37.88
CA ASP A 10 -26.72 -24.00 -36.56
C ASP A 10 -25.46 -23.63 -35.74
N GLN A 11 -24.41 -24.46 -35.79
CA GLN A 11 -23.13 -24.13 -35.16
C GLN A 11 -22.49 -22.87 -35.76
N VAL A 12 -22.45 -22.76 -37.10
CA VAL A 12 -21.91 -21.58 -37.79
C VAL A 12 -22.72 -20.33 -37.46
N LEU A 13 -24.05 -20.43 -37.34
CA LEU A 13 -24.91 -19.32 -36.94
C LEU A 13 -24.54 -18.83 -35.53
N ARG A 14 -24.42 -19.74 -34.55
CA ARG A 14 -24.03 -19.39 -33.17
C ARG A 14 -22.65 -18.75 -33.11
N ASP A 15 -21.68 -19.30 -33.83
CA ASP A 15 -20.32 -18.77 -33.89
C ASP A 15 -20.32 -17.36 -34.52
N ALA A 16 -21.10 -17.14 -35.58
CA ALA A 16 -21.26 -15.83 -36.21
C ALA A 16 -21.94 -14.80 -35.30
N GLU A 17 -22.95 -15.21 -34.53
CA GLU A 17 -23.61 -14.36 -33.54
C GLU A 17 -22.68 -13.98 -32.39
N ALA A 18 -21.85 -14.93 -31.92
CA ALA A 18 -20.83 -14.67 -30.91
C ALA A 18 -19.77 -13.67 -31.42
N ILE A 19 -19.29 -13.85 -32.65
CA ILE A 19 -18.35 -12.91 -33.30
C ILE A 19 -18.98 -11.53 -33.46
N ARG A 20 -20.26 -11.45 -33.87
CA ARG A 20 -20.98 -10.17 -34.00
C ARG A 20 -21.07 -9.45 -32.65
N ALA A 21 -21.47 -10.16 -31.60
CA ALA A 21 -21.58 -9.60 -30.26
C ALA A 21 -20.22 -9.12 -29.71
N GLU A 22 -19.12 -9.81 -30.04
CA GLU A 22 -17.78 -9.36 -29.68
C GLU A 22 -17.35 -8.13 -30.50
N ALA A 23 -17.61 -8.13 -31.80
CA ALA A 23 -17.30 -7.02 -32.70
C ALA A 23 -18.01 -5.71 -32.30
N GLU A 24 -19.27 -5.80 -31.87
CA GLU A 24 -20.06 -4.67 -31.40
C GLU A 24 -19.44 -3.98 -30.17
N ARG A 25 -18.67 -4.71 -29.35
CA ARG A 25 -18.00 -4.17 -28.14
C ARG A 25 -16.62 -3.57 -28.41
N LEU A 26 -16.04 -3.78 -29.59
CA LEU A 26 -14.69 -3.31 -29.91
C LEU A 26 -14.53 -1.78 -29.86
N PRO A 27 -15.47 -0.96 -30.36
CA PRO A 27 -15.34 0.50 -30.28
C PRO A 27 -15.28 1.02 -28.84
N GLU A 28 -16.13 0.45 -27.96
CA GLU A 28 -16.14 0.81 -26.54
C GLU A 28 -14.82 0.44 -25.86
N ARG A 29 -14.30 -0.78 -26.15
CA ARG A 29 -13.02 -1.24 -25.63
C ARG A 29 -11.85 -0.38 -26.11
N ALA A 30 -11.86 0.03 -27.38
CA ALA A 30 -10.85 0.92 -27.94
C ALA A 30 -10.87 2.28 -27.24
N ALA A 31 -12.05 2.88 -27.07
CA ALA A 31 -12.21 4.16 -26.37
C ALA A 31 -11.79 4.07 -24.89
N GLU A 32 -12.04 2.94 -24.24
CA GLU A 32 -11.57 2.69 -22.88
C GLU A 32 -10.04 2.63 -22.79
N ILE A 33 -9.40 1.88 -23.68
CA ILE A 33 -7.93 1.76 -23.74
C ILE A 33 -7.30 3.12 -24.00
N ASP A 34 -7.86 3.92 -24.92
CA ASP A 34 -7.38 5.26 -25.22
C ASP A 34 -7.44 6.19 -24.01
N ARG A 35 -8.55 6.16 -23.27
CA ARG A 35 -8.71 6.92 -22.03
C ARG A 35 -7.67 6.52 -20.98
N ARG A 36 -7.45 5.21 -20.81
CA ARG A 36 -6.46 4.67 -19.86
C ARG A 36 -5.03 5.06 -20.27
N LEU A 37 -4.69 5.03 -21.55
CA LEU A 37 -3.40 5.48 -22.08
C LEU A 37 -3.12 6.95 -21.72
N VAL A 38 -4.09 7.84 -21.94
CA VAL A 38 -3.96 9.26 -21.60
C VAL A 38 -3.82 9.45 -20.09
N SER A 39 -4.69 8.83 -19.30
CA SER A 39 -4.68 8.94 -17.84
C SER A 39 -3.37 8.47 -17.21
N LEU A 40 -2.87 7.30 -17.61
CA LEU A 40 -1.63 6.74 -17.08
C LEU A 40 -0.40 7.53 -17.53
N ARG A 41 -0.39 8.09 -18.75
CA ARG A 41 0.68 9.00 -19.19
C ARG A 41 0.74 10.26 -18.33
N THR A 42 -0.41 10.90 -18.06
CA THR A 42 -0.47 12.06 -17.17
C THR A 42 0.00 11.70 -15.76
N ARG A 43 -0.39 10.53 -15.25
CA ARG A 43 0.05 10.04 -13.94
C ARG A 43 1.57 9.81 -13.89
N ALA A 44 2.17 9.24 -14.93
CA ALA A 44 3.62 9.08 -15.04
C ALA A 44 4.35 10.43 -14.99
N GLN A 45 3.90 11.42 -15.77
CA GLN A 45 4.46 12.77 -15.76
C GLN A 45 4.36 13.45 -14.39
N ALA A 46 3.20 13.36 -13.75
CA ALA A 46 3.00 13.91 -12.40
C ALA A 46 3.89 13.20 -11.37
N LEU A 47 4.14 11.90 -11.54
CA LEU A 47 5.01 11.14 -10.66
C LEU A 47 6.49 11.50 -10.84
N THR A 48 6.96 11.77 -12.06
CA THR A 48 8.31 12.32 -12.30
C THR A 48 8.53 13.61 -11.51
N THR A 49 7.57 14.54 -11.55
CA THR A 49 7.66 15.80 -10.82
C THR A 49 7.63 15.61 -9.30
N ARG A 50 6.86 14.64 -8.79
CA ARG A 50 6.83 14.34 -7.36
C ARG A 50 8.09 13.62 -6.88
N ALA A 51 8.62 12.70 -7.68
CA ALA A 51 9.86 11.98 -7.37
C ALA A 51 11.05 12.92 -7.21
N SER A 52 11.10 14.04 -7.95
CA SER A 52 12.16 15.04 -7.78
C SER A 52 12.12 15.77 -6.42
N GLN A 53 10.97 15.73 -5.72
CA GLN A 53 10.83 16.30 -4.37
C GLN A 53 11.38 15.39 -3.27
N VAL A 54 11.71 14.13 -3.58
CA VAL A 54 12.26 13.18 -2.59
C VAL A 54 13.68 13.57 -2.17
N GLU A 55 14.50 14.10 -3.07
CA GLU A 55 15.89 14.47 -2.76
C GLU A 55 15.99 15.61 -1.73
N PRO A 56 15.19 16.70 -1.81
CA PRO A 56 15.05 17.67 -0.72
C PRO A 56 14.62 17.05 0.61
N VAL A 57 13.66 16.12 0.59
CA VAL A 57 13.17 15.42 1.80
C VAL A 57 14.30 14.60 2.44
N LEU A 58 15.05 13.83 1.64
CA LEU A 58 16.20 13.06 2.12
C LEU A 58 17.30 13.96 2.69
N SER A 59 17.54 15.11 2.07
CA SER A 59 18.52 16.08 2.56
C SER A 59 18.13 16.64 3.93
N GLU A 60 16.85 16.93 4.14
CA GLU A 60 16.34 17.35 5.44
C GLU A 60 16.46 16.24 6.49
N LEU A 61 16.11 15.01 6.12
CA LEU A 61 16.24 13.84 6.98
C LEU A 61 17.68 13.62 7.45
N ARG A 62 18.64 13.66 6.52
CA ARG A 62 20.08 13.52 6.80
C ARG A 62 20.60 14.60 7.74
N ARG A 63 20.06 15.82 7.66
CA ARG A 63 20.47 16.95 8.49
C ARG A 63 20.00 16.81 9.94
N ARG A 64 18.80 16.25 10.17
CA ARG A 64 18.10 16.32 11.46
C ARG A 64 18.02 15.00 12.22
N PHE A 65 18.02 13.88 11.52
CA PHE A 65 17.72 12.58 12.11
C PHE A 65 18.89 11.60 11.97
N SER A 66 18.91 10.59 12.83
CA SER A 66 19.89 9.51 12.76
C SER A 66 19.77 8.72 11.45
N ALA A 67 20.82 8.00 11.07
CA ALA A 67 20.84 7.22 9.83
C ALA A 67 19.70 6.19 9.75
N ALA A 68 19.33 5.58 10.89
CA ALA A 68 18.24 4.62 10.98
C ALA A 68 16.88 5.18 10.49
N CYS A 69 16.68 6.50 10.56
CA CYS A 69 15.46 7.15 10.11
C CYS A 69 15.32 7.30 8.59
N TRP A 70 16.41 7.16 7.81
CA TRP A 70 16.39 7.51 6.38
C TRP A 70 17.24 6.65 5.46
N GLN A 71 18.18 5.86 5.97
CA GLN A 71 19.12 5.10 5.13
C GLN A 71 18.41 4.15 4.15
N ASP A 72 17.27 3.58 4.54
CA ASP A 72 16.44 2.71 3.71
C ASP A 72 15.74 3.46 2.57
N LEU A 73 15.55 4.78 2.71
CA LEU A 73 14.94 5.63 1.70
C LEU A 73 15.93 6.12 0.64
N GLN A 74 17.23 5.91 0.84
CA GLN A 74 18.28 6.41 -0.06
C GLN A 74 18.13 5.94 -1.52
N PRO A 75 17.71 4.70 -1.81
CA PRO A 75 17.52 4.24 -3.19
C PRO A 75 16.25 4.78 -3.87
N VAL A 76 15.29 5.33 -3.12
CA VAL A 76 13.94 5.66 -3.62
C VAL A 76 13.94 6.60 -4.82
N PRO A 77 14.73 7.70 -4.87
CA PRO A 77 14.74 8.59 -6.04
C PRO A 77 15.14 7.88 -7.34
N GLN A 78 16.17 7.04 -7.27
CA GLN A 78 16.65 6.28 -8.43
C GLN A 78 15.61 5.23 -8.85
N GLN A 79 15.09 4.45 -7.90
CA GLN A 79 14.07 3.44 -8.17
C GLN A 79 12.80 4.04 -8.76
N ALA A 80 12.40 5.24 -8.30
CA ALA A 80 11.26 5.95 -8.86
C ALA A 80 11.51 6.39 -10.31
N ALA A 81 12.70 6.92 -10.61
CA ALA A 81 13.07 7.29 -11.97
C ALA A 81 13.07 6.08 -12.91
N GLU A 82 13.67 4.97 -12.51
CA GLU A 82 13.70 3.71 -13.28
C GLU A 82 12.29 3.14 -13.51
N SER A 83 11.47 3.11 -12.46
CA SER A 83 10.10 2.60 -12.55
C SER A 83 9.21 3.45 -13.45
N VAL A 84 9.36 4.78 -13.42
CA VAL A 84 8.64 5.67 -14.34
C VAL A 84 9.11 5.47 -15.78
N GLN A 85 10.42 5.36 -16.05
CA GLN A 85 10.93 5.07 -17.38
C GLN A 85 10.40 3.73 -17.93
N GLN A 86 10.34 2.70 -17.07
CA GLN A 86 9.76 1.41 -17.42
C GLN A 86 8.25 1.52 -17.72
N ALA A 87 7.50 2.29 -16.92
CA ALA A 87 6.09 2.55 -17.15
C ALA A 87 5.86 3.28 -18.48
N GLU A 88 6.69 4.26 -18.82
CA GLU A 88 6.63 4.98 -20.11
C GLU A 88 6.93 4.07 -21.30
N ALA A 89 7.90 3.16 -21.18
CA ALA A 89 8.17 2.16 -22.21
C ALA A 89 6.97 1.25 -22.46
N LYS A 90 6.38 0.72 -21.37
CA LYS A 90 5.17 -0.12 -21.45
C LYS A 90 3.95 0.63 -21.97
N LEU A 91 3.84 1.93 -21.72
CA LEU A 91 2.79 2.77 -22.33
C LEU A 91 2.95 2.87 -23.85
N ARG A 92 4.18 2.92 -24.37
CA ARG A 92 4.44 2.87 -25.82
C ARG A 92 4.06 1.51 -26.40
N GLU A 93 4.45 0.42 -25.74
CA GLU A 93 4.06 -0.93 -26.14
C GLU A 93 2.53 -1.12 -26.13
N ALA A 94 1.84 -0.61 -25.10
CA ALA A 94 0.39 -0.67 -24.98
C ALA A 94 -0.31 0.09 -26.12
N ARG A 95 0.25 1.24 -26.52
CA ARG A 95 -0.22 2.00 -27.68
C ARG A 95 -0.06 1.20 -28.97
N THR A 96 1.10 0.60 -29.20
CA THR A 96 1.33 -0.25 -30.39
C THR A 96 0.40 -1.47 -30.39
N ALA A 97 0.18 -2.11 -29.25
CA ALA A 97 -0.78 -3.21 -29.13
C ALA A 97 -2.22 -2.76 -29.43
N ARG A 98 -2.61 -1.58 -28.95
CA ARG A 98 -3.90 -0.97 -29.27
C ARG A 98 -4.05 -0.70 -30.77
N GLU A 99 -3.02 -0.13 -31.41
CA GLU A 99 -3.03 0.21 -32.84
C GLU A 99 -3.11 -1.06 -33.72
N ALA A 100 -2.44 -2.13 -33.28
CA ALA A 100 -2.51 -3.45 -33.89
C ALA A 100 -3.76 -4.27 -33.47
N GLN A 101 -4.69 -3.68 -32.73
CA GLN A 101 -5.92 -4.33 -32.23
C GLN A 101 -5.66 -5.61 -31.40
N ARG A 102 -4.50 -5.72 -30.76
CA ARG A 102 -4.15 -6.78 -29.81
C ARG A 102 -4.71 -6.45 -28.44
N TRP A 103 -6.02 -6.56 -28.29
CA TRP A 103 -6.74 -6.08 -27.10
C TRP A 103 -6.30 -6.70 -25.76
N PRO A 104 -6.06 -8.02 -25.66
CA PRO A 104 -5.57 -8.62 -24.42
C PRO A 104 -4.20 -8.06 -24.00
N ASP A 105 -3.29 -7.91 -24.97
CA ASP A 105 -1.94 -7.38 -24.74
C ASP A 105 -1.98 -5.93 -24.25
N ALA A 106 -2.78 -5.08 -24.91
CA ALA A 106 -2.96 -3.69 -24.50
C ALA A 106 -3.52 -3.59 -23.07
N THR A 107 -4.53 -4.41 -22.73
CA THR A 107 -5.10 -4.45 -21.38
C THR A 107 -4.07 -4.90 -20.34
N ALA A 108 -3.31 -5.96 -20.63
CA ALA A 108 -2.29 -6.49 -19.72
C ALA A 108 -1.18 -5.45 -19.45
N LEU A 109 -0.66 -4.82 -20.51
CA LEU A 109 0.38 -3.79 -20.42
C LEU A 109 -0.10 -2.58 -19.58
N LEU A 110 -1.34 -2.12 -19.79
CA LEU A 110 -1.91 -1.02 -19.01
C LEU A 110 -2.06 -1.38 -17.52
N SER A 111 -2.43 -2.62 -17.20
CA SER A 111 -2.47 -3.11 -15.81
C SER A 111 -1.08 -3.12 -15.17
N THR A 112 -0.05 -3.56 -15.91
CA THR A 112 1.34 -3.49 -15.44
C THR A 112 1.80 -2.06 -15.21
N VAL A 113 1.51 -1.14 -16.13
CA VAL A 113 1.83 0.29 -15.97
C VAL A 113 1.17 0.84 -14.70
N ARG A 114 -0.12 0.55 -14.50
CA ARG A 114 -0.84 0.99 -13.29
C ARG A 114 -0.16 0.48 -12.02
N ALA A 115 0.21 -0.80 -11.97
CA ALA A 115 0.88 -1.38 -10.81
C ALA A 115 2.22 -0.68 -10.53
N LEU A 116 3.07 -0.50 -11.55
CA LEU A 116 4.36 0.20 -11.42
C LEU A 116 4.19 1.64 -10.92
N LEU A 117 3.24 2.39 -11.50
CA LEU A 117 3.00 3.78 -11.10
C LEU A 117 2.41 3.87 -9.69
N ASN A 118 1.63 2.88 -9.24
CA ASN A 118 1.07 2.86 -7.89
C ASN A 118 2.15 2.56 -6.84
N SER A 119 2.96 1.52 -7.03
CA SER A 119 4.03 1.19 -6.09
C SER A 119 5.07 2.31 -5.99
N THR A 120 5.39 2.94 -7.11
CA THR A 120 6.32 4.08 -7.14
C THR A 120 5.73 5.30 -6.43
N ASP A 121 4.43 5.56 -6.61
CA ASP A 121 3.71 6.64 -5.93
C ASP A 121 3.69 6.45 -4.41
N GLU A 122 3.45 5.22 -3.96
CA GLU A 122 3.49 4.84 -2.55
C GLU A 122 4.90 5.04 -1.95
N ALA A 123 5.96 4.59 -2.64
CA ALA A 123 7.33 4.76 -2.18
C ALA A 123 7.75 6.24 -2.08
N VAL A 124 7.41 7.06 -3.09
CA VAL A 124 7.68 8.51 -3.09
C VAL A 124 6.92 9.21 -1.95
N SER A 125 5.65 8.87 -1.76
CA SER A 125 4.82 9.47 -0.71
C SER A 125 5.31 9.08 0.69
N ALA A 126 5.74 7.81 0.87
CA ALA A 126 6.25 7.31 2.15
C ALA A 126 7.47 8.09 2.65
N ALA A 127 8.35 8.58 1.75
CA ALA A 127 9.50 9.40 2.15
C ALA A 127 9.06 10.75 2.76
N GLY A 128 8.13 11.44 2.11
CA GLY A 128 7.58 12.72 2.61
C GLY A 128 6.79 12.53 3.91
N ASP A 129 5.97 11.49 3.97
CA ASP A 129 5.22 11.13 5.17
C ASP A 129 6.14 10.78 6.33
N ARG A 130 7.27 10.11 6.08
CA ARG A 130 8.26 9.79 7.11
C ARG A 130 8.88 11.06 7.69
N LEU A 131 9.29 12.02 6.86
CA LEU A 131 9.82 13.30 7.35
C LEU A 131 8.79 14.05 8.21
N ARG A 132 7.53 14.10 7.78
CA ARG A 132 6.46 14.74 8.57
C ARG A 132 6.29 14.06 9.93
N ARG A 133 6.13 12.74 9.97
CA ARG A 133 5.97 11.97 11.22
C ARG A 133 7.17 12.12 12.15
N LEU A 134 8.38 12.12 11.59
CA LEU A 134 9.61 12.32 12.36
C LEU A 134 9.69 13.73 12.96
N ASN A 135 9.22 14.76 12.24
CA ASN A 135 9.14 16.11 12.78
C ASN A 135 8.11 16.19 13.92
N GLU A 136 6.92 15.64 13.73
CA GLU A 136 5.85 15.63 14.74
C GLU A 136 6.30 14.93 16.02
N VAL A 137 6.88 13.73 15.93
CA VAL A 137 7.31 12.98 17.11
C VAL A 137 8.55 13.59 17.78
N ALA A 138 9.42 14.25 17.02
CA ALA A 138 10.57 14.94 17.60
C ALA A 138 10.16 16.22 18.34
N GLU A 139 9.02 16.82 17.98
CA GLU A 139 8.44 17.97 18.68
C GLU A 139 7.77 17.54 19.99
N ASP A 140 6.94 16.48 19.95
CA ASP A 140 6.30 15.94 21.14
C ASP A 140 6.18 14.39 21.10
N PRO A 141 7.17 13.67 21.66
CA PRO A 141 7.09 12.22 21.78
C PRO A 141 5.98 11.76 22.73
N GLN A 142 5.54 12.60 23.68
CA GLN A 142 4.60 12.19 24.73
C GLN A 142 3.22 11.91 24.15
N GLN A 143 2.79 12.65 23.13
CA GLN A 143 1.52 12.38 22.44
C GLN A 143 1.43 10.93 21.95
N GLU A 144 2.50 10.41 21.37
CA GLU A 144 2.57 9.04 20.86
C GLU A 144 2.62 8.00 21.99
N VAL A 145 3.30 8.31 23.09
CA VAL A 145 3.32 7.48 24.31
C VAL A 145 1.93 7.40 24.92
N GLU A 146 1.24 8.53 25.11
CA GLU A 146 -0.08 8.60 25.73
C GLU A 146 -1.12 7.84 24.92
N ARG A 147 -1.12 8.01 23.59
CA ARG A 147 -1.97 7.27 22.68
C ARG A 147 -1.78 5.76 22.83
N THR A 148 -0.54 5.31 22.91
CA THR A 148 -0.21 3.88 23.03
C THR A 148 -0.58 3.33 24.41
N ARG A 149 -0.28 4.07 25.50
CA ARG A 149 -0.70 3.73 26.87
C ARG A 149 -2.21 3.68 27.02
N PHE A 150 -2.94 4.56 26.34
CA PHE A 150 -4.39 4.54 26.34
C PHE A 150 -4.94 3.25 25.73
N ALA A 151 -4.46 2.87 24.54
CA ALA A 151 -4.86 1.62 23.89
C ALA A 151 -4.59 0.39 24.76
N ILE A 152 -3.39 0.29 25.35
CA ILE A 152 -3.04 -0.82 26.26
C ILE A 152 -4.00 -0.88 27.45
N ARG A 153 -4.21 0.25 28.15
CA ARG A 153 -5.08 0.30 29.33
C ARG A 153 -6.53 -0.06 29.01
N ASP A 154 -7.02 0.40 27.86
CA ASP A 154 -8.39 0.08 27.42
C ASP A 154 -8.54 -1.42 27.15
N ALA A 155 -7.57 -2.04 26.48
CA ALA A 155 -7.56 -3.48 26.25
C ALA A 155 -7.41 -4.29 27.56
N GLN A 156 -6.56 -3.84 28.50
CA GLN A 156 -6.44 -4.47 29.82
C GLN A 156 -7.77 -4.40 30.59
N ARG A 157 -8.46 -3.25 30.54
CA ARG A 157 -9.81 -3.10 31.13
C ARG A 157 -10.80 -4.05 30.48
N LEU A 158 -10.76 -4.20 29.14
CA LEU A 158 -11.62 -5.12 28.42
C LEU A 158 -11.37 -6.57 28.83
N ALA A 159 -10.10 -6.99 28.94
CA ALA A 159 -9.69 -8.34 29.36
C ALA A 159 -10.16 -8.68 30.79
N MET A 160 -10.20 -7.69 31.68
CA MET A 160 -10.67 -7.84 33.06
C MET A 160 -12.19 -7.80 33.22
N ALA A 161 -12.94 -7.33 32.21
CA ALA A 161 -14.38 -7.12 32.37
C ALA A 161 -15.11 -8.44 32.68
N GLY A 162 -15.79 -8.47 33.83
CA GLY A 162 -16.54 -9.64 34.33
C GLY A 162 -15.68 -10.75 34.94
N ARG A 163 -14.39 -10.51 35.23
CA ARG A 163 -13.46 -11.50 35.78
C ARG A 163 -12.66 -10.94 36.95
N HIS A 164 -12.29 -11.82 37.89
CA HIS A 164 -11.35 -11.49 38.97
C HIS A 164 -9.88 -11.71 38.57
N THR A 165 -9.63 -12.60 37.60
CA THR A 165 -8.30 -12.90 37.08
C THR A 165 -8.36 -12.87 35.55
N PRO A 166 -7.45 -12.14 34.87
CA PRO A 166 -7.44 -12.08 33.41
C PRO A 166 -6.96 -13.40 32.83
N ASP A 167 -7.47 -13.74 31.64
CA ASP A 167 -6.97 -14.89 30.89
C ASP A 167 -5.49 -14.64 30.50
N PRO A 168 -4.55 -15.54 30.83
CA PRO A 168 -3.14 -15.39 30.49
C PRO A 168 -2.89 -15.14 29.00
N ARG A 169 -3.75 -15.65 28.12
CA ARG A 169 -3.67 -15.47 26.66
C ARG A 169 -3.87 -14.01 26.25
N HIS A 170 -4.59 -13.22 27.05
CA HIS A 170 -4.77 -11.78 26.82
C HIS A 170 -3.81 -10.95 27.67
N ALA A 171 -3.61 -11.32 28.95
CA ALA A 171 -2.76 -10.57 29.87
C ALA A 171 -1.29 -10.56 29.44
N GLY A 172 -0.74 -11.70 29.05
CA GLY A 172 0.68 -11.83 28.69
C GLY A 172 1.12 -10.87 27.57
N PRO A 173 0.42 -10.86 26.41
CA PRO A 173 0.73 -9.92 25.32
C PRO A 173 0.56 -8.43 25.71
N LEU A 174 -0.41 -8.10 26.58
CA LEU A 174 -0.64 -6.72 27.04
C LEU A 174 0.45 -6.25 28.00
N ASP A 175 0.91 -7.11 28.91
CA ASP A 175 2.01 -6.80 29.83
C ASP A 175 3.34 -6.67 29.06
N ALA A 176 3.58 -7.55 28.09
CA ALA A 176 4.70 -7.43 27.17
C ALA A 176 4.66 -6.10 26.38
N SER A 177 3.47 -5.65 25.99
CA SER A 177 3.26 -4.38 25.29
C SER A 177 3.63 -3.16 26.15
N VAL A 178 3.35 -3.18 27.46
CA VAL A 178 3.82 -2.14 28.40
C VAL A 178 5.35 -2.10 28.41
N ALA A 179 6.00 -3.25 28.62
CA ALA A 179 7.45 -3.32 28.69
C ALA A 179 8.13 -2.92 27.37
N ARG A 180 7.51 -3.21 26.22
CA ARG A 180 7.96 -2.78 24.89
C ARG A 180 7.91 -1.25 24.76
N LEU A 181 6.79 -0.62 25.15
CA LEU A 181 6.65 0.82 25.12
C LEU A 181 7.67 1.53 26.03
N ASP A 182 7.89 1.04 27.24
CA ASP A 182 8.86 1.64 28.16
C ASP A 182 10.30 1.54 27.61
N ARG A 183 10.66 0.42 26.98
CA ARG A 183 11.96 0.29 26.29
C ARG A 183 12.10 1.24 25.10
N ALA A 184 11.04 1.38 24.30
CA ALA A 184 11.04 2.29 23.15
C ALA A 184 11.24 3.75 23.61
N LEU A 185 10.58 4.15 24.71
CA LEU A 185 10.72 5.49 25.29
C LEU A 185 12.14 5.71 25.85
N ALA A 186 12.69 4.74 26.58
CA ALA A 186 14.08 4.82 27.06
C ALA A 186 15.09 4.94 25.90
N GLY A 187 14.79 4.33 24.75
CA GLY A 187 15.60 4.45 23.53
C GLY A 187 15.64 5.86 22.92
N LEU A 188 14.78 6.78 23.38
CA LEU A 188 14.84 8.19 22.96
C LEU A 188 15.85 9.03 23.76
N GLU A 189 16.44 8.48 24.82
CA GLU A 189 17.46 9.17 25.60
C GLU A 189 18.80 9.21 24.83
N GLY A 190 19.34 10.42 24.59
CA GLY A 190 20.66 10.59 23.98
C GLY A 190 20.75 11.69 22.92
N ARG A 191 21.88 11.75 22.22
CA ARG A 191 22.22 12.84 21.29
C ARG A 191 21.54 12.72 19.91
N HIS A 192 21.27 11.49 19.46
CA HIS A 192 20.60 11.20 18.18
C HIS A 192 19.58 10.07 18.36
N PRO A 193 18.41 10.36 18.94
CA PRO A 193 17.35 9.37 19.15
C PRO A 193 16.92 8.71 17.85
N ASP A 194 16.66 7.41 17.90
CA ASP A 194 16.04 6.68 16.78
C ASP A 194 14.51 6.81 16.86
N TYR A 195 14.02 7.96 16.42
CA TYR A 195 12.58 8.24 16.36
C TYR A 195 11.83 7.31 15.40
N TRP A 196 12.51 6.73 14.40
CA TRP A 196 11.88 5.80 13.49
C TRP A 196 11.64 4.44 14.14
N HIS A 197 12.61 3.93 14.90
CA HIS A 197 12.41 2.74 15.73
C HIS A 197 11.29 2.97 16.75
N PHE A 198 11.29 4.11 17.45
CA PHE A 198 10.23 4.44 18.40
C PHE A 198 8.83 4.42 17.75
N LEU A 199 8.64 5.12 16.64
CA LEU A 199 7.34 5.17 15.93
C LEU A 199 6.89 3.81 15.39
N THR A 200 7.83 2.98 14.92
CA THR A 200 7.49 1.64 14.41
C THR A 200 7.16 0.69 15.54
N GLU A 201 7.85 0.80 16.67
CA GLU A 201 7.59 -0.02 17.85
C GLU A 201 6.26 0.35 18.53
N THR A 202 5.93 1.64 18.66
CA THR A 202 4.63 2.08 19.22
C THR A 202 3.45 1.65 18.34
N GLU A 203 3.59 1.71 17.01
CA GLU A 203 2.59 1.18 16.08
C GLU A 203 2.44 -0.34 16.23
N ALA A 204 3.55 -1.09 16.25
CA ALA A 204 3.52 -2.54 16.42
C ALA A 204 2.88 -2.95 17.75
N VAL A 205 3.13 -2.21 18.83
CA VAL A 205 2.46 -2.39 20.12
C VAL A 205 0.94 -2.20 19.98
N ARG A 206 0.49 -1.14 19.31
CA ARG A 206 -0.95 -0.92 19.07
C ARG A 206 -1.59 -2.01 18.21
N THR A 207 -0.87 -2.55 17.22
CA THR A 207 -1.34 -3.70 16.44
C THR A 207 -1.56 -4.92 17.33
N THR A 208 -0.56 -5.29 18.16
CA THR A 208 -0.70 -6.40 19.13
C THR A 208 -1.88 -6.19 20.08
N VAL A 209 -2.06 -4.96 20.58
CA VAL A 209 -3.21 -4.61 21.44
C VAL A 209 -4.54 -4.80 20.70
N ALA A 210 -4.63 -4.36 19.44
CA ALA A 210 -5.83 -4.50 18.63
C ALA A 210 -6.18 -5.97 18.35
N GLU A 211 -5.18 -6.82 18.09
CA GLU A 211 -5.36 -8.26 17.91
C GLU A 211 -5.94 -8.92 19.17
N VAL A 212 -5.41 -8.58 20.36
CA VAL A 212 -5.95 -9.06 21.64
C VAL A 212 -7.40 -8.63 21.83
N VAL A 213 -7.73 -7.38 21.52
CA VAL A 213 -9.11 -6.86 21.61
C VAL A 213 -10.05 -7.62 20.66
N SER A 214 -9.63 -7.86 19.43
CA SER A 214 -10.41 -8.64 18.45
C SER A 214 -10.67 -10.06 18.97
N HIS A 215 -9.63 -10.74 19.47
CA HIS A 215 -9.77 -12.09 20.03
C HIS A 215 -10.73 -12.12 21.23
N ILE A 216 -10.65 -11.17 22.16
CA ILE A 216 -11.59 -11.07 23.29
C ILE A 216 -13.04 -10.90 22.79
N ARG A 217 -13.25 -10.07 21.77
CA ARG A 217 -14.58 -9.80 21.21
C ARG A 217 -15.13 -11.02 20.49
N GLU A 218 -14.30 -11.74 19.75
CA GLU A 218 -14.67 -13.00 19.09
C GLU A 218 -15.08 -14.06 20.11
N GLU A 219 -14.30 -14.27 21.17
CA GLU A 219 -14.65 -15.21 22.25
C GLU A 219 -15.97 -14.86 22.95
N ARG A 220 -16.30 -13.56 23.08
CA ARG A 220 -17.57 -13.10 23.67
C ARG A 220 -18.75 -13.12 22.70
N GLY A 221 -18.50 -13.01 21.39
CA GLY A 221 -19.55 -13.09 20.37
C GLY A 221 -19.88 -14.52 19.95
N ALA A 222 -18.96 -15.46 20.21
CA ALA A 222 -19.13 -16.89 19.94
C ALA A 222 -19.73 -17.68 21.12
N GLY A 223 -19.90 -17.06 22.29
CA GLY A 223 -20.53 -17.65 23.49
C GLY A 223 -21.88 -17.05 23.78
#